data_AF-A0A9X1YPJ2-F1
#
_entry.id   AF-A0A9X1YPJ2-F1
#
_cell.length_a   1.000
_cell.length_b   1.000
_cell.length_c   1.000
_cell.angle_alpha   90.00
_cell.angle_beta   90.00
_cell.angle_gamma   90.00
#
_symmetry.space_group_name_H-M   'P 1'
#
loop_
_entity.id
_entity.type
_entity.pdbx_description
1 polymer ?
#
loop_
_entity_poly.entity_id
_entity_poly.type
_entity_poly.pdbx_seq_one_letter_code
_entity_poly.pdbx_strand_id
1 'polypeptide(L)'
;MTGVPLHRLGEFLDGHVGLLPRGAAVQPLRMPLADRHLHDRFTRWVAAIPSGVRLRLRTDSRSLQLWTQQRQTWAADKPEWPSHYDLFVDGERVRRVSSQGGANRIPLGEVLGDDRAQLALADLPVGDKRIELWFPTAATIAIERIAVDDGAVIEPWPDARPRLVFHGSSNTQCASAAGGSESWPAVACAMADARLLNLGWAGSCLLSASAARMLRDEPAAAIVLELGVNVWSEGMLKERTFRDSANAMIALIRERHRRTPMAIVSPFLLQAGEDAGDQQGLSASHMRQILREIVSTHREHGDAALHYVDGLALFGHADAALQPDGVHPNAAGYRRIGERFHAALLAPGRPLADAVNC
;
A
#
# COMPACT_ATOMS: atom_id res chain seq x y z
N MET A 1 -2.00 -21.36 25.20
CA MET A 1 -1.63 -20.05 24.63
C MET A 1 -2.76 -19.05 24.81
N THR A 2 -2.47 -17.88 25.39
CA THR A 2 -3.38 -16.71 25.45
C THR A 2 -3.53 -16.13 24.04
N GLY A 3 -4.74 -15.75 23.61
CA GLY A 3 -4.98 -15.30 22.23
C GLY A 3 -5.78 -14.00 22.11
N VAL A 4 -5.66 -13.35 20.94
CA VAL A 4 -6.49 -12.19 20.58
C VAL A 4 -7.87 -12.68 20.15
N PRO A 5 -8.97 -12.22 20.78
CA PRO A 5 -10.31 -12.51 20.27
C PRO A 5 -10.52 -11.86 18.89
N LEU A 6 -10.95 -12.62 17.88
CA LEU A 6 -11.09 -12.13 16.51
C LEU A 6 -12.03 -10.92 16.37
N HIS A 7 -13.05 -10.80 17.23
CA HIS A 7 -13.95 -9.64 17.24
C HIS A 7 -13.26 -8.33 17.66
N ARG A 8 -12.09 -8.41 18.31
CA ARG A 8 -11.25 -7.27 18.69
C ARG A 8 -10.06 -7.05 17.76
N LEU A 9 -9.92 -7.85 16.70
CA LEU A 9 -8.74 -7.84 15.84
C LEU A 9 -8.42 -6.46 15.26
N GLY A 10 -9.44 -5.62 14.98
CA GLY A 10 -9.24 -4.26 14.50
C GLY A 10 -8.42 -3.36 15.44
N GLU A 11 -8.46 -3.60 16.75
CA GLU A 11 -7.66 -2.86 17.73
C GLU A 11 -6.16 -3.17 17.61
N PHE A 12 -5.83 -4.33 17.05
CA PHE A 12 -4.47 -4.84 16.90
C PHE A 12 -3.91 -4.61 15.48
N LEU A 13 -4.72 -4.13 14.54
CA LEU A 13 -4.29 -3.91 13.15
C LEU A 13 -4.22 -2.43 12.82
N ASP A 14 -3.10 -2.00 12.23
CA ASP A 14 -2.94 -0.68 11.63
C ASP A 14 -2.77 -0.81 10.10
N GLY A 15 -3.12 0.22 9.33
CA GLY A 15 -3.05 0.21 7.86
C GLY A 15 -4.23 -0.46 7.14
N HIS A 16 -5.29 -0.88 7.85
CA HIS A 16 -6.53 -1.40 7.28
C HIS A 16 -7.67 -0.36 7.29
N VAL A 17 -8.67 -0.54 6.44
CA VAL A 17 -9.91 0.27 6.37
C VAL A 17 -11.13 -0.54 6.78
N GLY A 18 -11.17 -1.81 6.40
CA GLY A 18 -12.28 -2.71 6.70
C GLY A 18 -11.80 -4.07 7.19
N LEU A 19 -12.69 -4.81 7.83
CA LEU A 19 -12.47 -6.20 8.24
C LEU A 19 -13.57 -7.06 7.64
N LEU A 20 -13.19 -8.06 6.86
CA LEU A 20 -14.11 -9.00 6.22
C LEU A 20 -14.15 -10.32 7.01
N PRO A 21 -15.28 -10.68 7.63
CA PRO A 21 -15.47 -12.02 8.17
C PRO A 21 -15.42 -13.08 7.05
N ARG A 22 -14.66 -14.15 7.28
CA ARG A 22 -14.47 -15.28 6.36
C ARG A 22 -14.54 -16.60 7.12
N GLY A 23 -15.75 -17.06 7.40
CA GLY A 23 -15.95 -18.25 8.24
C GLY A 23 -15.36 -18.03 9.63
N ALA A 24 -14.38 -18.84 10.01
CA ALA A 24 -13.64 -18.70 11.28
C ALA A 24 -12.47 -17.71 11.23
N ALA A 25 -12.24 -17.04 10.09
CA ALA A 25 -11.15 -16.07 9.90
C ALA A 25 -11.69 -14.64 9.73
N VAL A 26 -10.81 -13.65 9.91
CA VAL A 26 -11.08 -12.24 9.60
C VAL A 26 -9.97 -11.70 8.69
N GLN A 27 -10.35 -11.13 7.55
CA GLN A 27 -9.42 -10.59 6.56
C GLN A 27 -9.40 -9.06 6.59
N PRO A 28 -8.24 -8.41 6.83
CA PRO A 28 -8.11 -6.98 6.63
C PRO A 28 -8.30 -6.59 5.17
N LEU A 29 -9.00 -5.49 4.95
CA LEU A 29 -9.23 -4.86 3.66
C LEU A 29 -8.65 -3.45 3.67
N ARG A 30 -8.07 -3.05 2.53
CA ARG A 30 -7.67 -1.67 2.23
C ARG A 30 -8.78 -0.94 1.49
N MET A 31 -10.02 -1.23 1.86
CA MET A 31 -11.27 -0.58 1.44
C MET A 31 -12.37 -0.80 2.49
N PRO A 32 -13.40 0.07 2.56
CA PRO A 32 -14.53 -0.14 3.45
C PRO A 32 -15.30 -1.41 3.08
N LEU A 33 -15.66 -2.22 4.09
CA LEU A 33 -16.46 -3.43 3.86
C LEU A 33 -17.81 -3.10 3.19
N ALA A 34 -18.44 -2.00 3.61
CA ALA A 34 -19.73 -1.56 3.09
C ALA A 34 -19.66 -1.26 1.58
N ASP A 35 -18.56 -0.68 1.10
CA ASP A 35 -18.39 -0.26 -0.29
C ASP A 35 -17.84 -1.38 -1.18
N ARG A 36 -17.44 -2.53 -0.61
CA ARG A 36 -16.85 -3.64 -1.35
C ARG A 36 -17.70 -4.09 -2.54
N HIS A 37 -19.03 -4.04 -2.43
CA HIS A 37 -19.95 -4.44 -3.49
C HIS A 37 -19.93 -3.51 -4.71
N LEU A 38 -19.44 -2.28 -4.58
CA LEU A 38 -19.31 -1.29 -5.67
C LEU A 38 -18.16 -1.59 -6.62
N HIS A 39 -17.23 -2.47 -6.22
CA HIS A 39 -16.04 -2.79 -6.99
C HIS A 39 -16.19 -4.11 -7.75
N ASP A 40 -15.46 -4.27 -8.85
CA ASP A 40 -15.39 -5.54 -9.57
C ASP A 40 -14.56 -6.60 -8.81
N ARG A 41 -14.54 -7.84 -9.32
CA ARG A 41 -13.87 -8.97 -8.63
C ARG A 41 -12.35 -8.76 -8.51
N PHE A 42 -11.72 -8.12 -9.48
CA PHE A 42 -10.29 -7.87 -9.50
C PHE A 42 -9.92 -6.82 -8.46
N THR A 43 -10.60 -5.67 -8.46
CA THR A 43 -10.39 -4.60 -7.48
C THR A 43 -10.63 -5.09 -6.04
N ARG A 44 -11.70 -5.88 -5.82
CA ARG A 44 -11.96 -6.51 -4.51
C ARG A 44 -10.85 -7.44 -4.06
N TRP A 45 -10.13 -8.08 -4.98
CA TRP A 45 -9.03 -8.99 -4.66
C TRP A 45 -7.76 -8.23 -4.28
N VAL A 46 -7.33 -7.26 -5.10
CA VAL A 46 -6.10 -6.49 -4.83
C VAL A 46 -6.22 -5.59 -3.60
N ALA A 47 -7.41 -5.06 -3.33
CA ALA A 47 -7.68 -4.32 -2.09
C ALA A 47 -7.68 -5.22 -0.83
N ALA A 48 -7.72 -6.54 -1.01
CA ALA A 48 -7.69 -7.51 0.08
C ALA A 48 -6.27 -8.10 0.32
N ILE A 49 -5.29 -7.72 -0.50
CA ILE A 49 -3.86 -7.93 -0.24
C ILE A 49 -3.43 -6.87 0.79
N PRO A 50 -2.84 -7.23 1.94
CA PRO A 50 -2.65 -6.34 3.07
C PRO A 50 -1.34 -5.54 2.99
N SER A 51 -0.98 -5.04 1.80
CA SER A 51 0.20 -4.19 1.64
C SER A 51 0.09 -2.94 2.51
N GLY A 52 1.06 -2.74 3.41
CA GLY A 52 1.03 -1.65 4.40
C GLY A 52 0.21 -1.92 5.67
N VAL A 53 -0.44 -3.09 5.79
CA VAL A 53 -1.13 -3.51 7.01
C VAL A 53 -0.13 -4.20 7.95
N ARG A 54 -0.34 -4.01 9.24
CA ARG A 54 0.53 -4.57 10.28
C ARG A 54 -0.26 -4.93 11.53
N LEU A 55 0.17 -6.02 12.18
CA LEU A 55 -0.23 -6.39 13.52
C LEU A 55 0.63 -5.63 14.54
N ARG A 56 0.02 -4.98 15.51
CA ARG A 56 0.70 -4.21 16.56
C ARG A 56 0.17 -4.54 17.94
N LEU A 57 1.06 -4.97 18.83
CA LEU A 57 0.71 -5.34 20.19
C LEU A 57 1.85 -5.11 21.18
N ARG A 58 1.50 -4.93 22.44
CA ARG A 58 2.41 -4.98 23.59
C ARG A 58 2.28 -6.33 24.30
N THR A 59 3.41 -6.95 24.61
CA THR A 59 3.45 -8.26 25.28
C THR A 59 4.77 -8.47 26.01
N ASP A 60 4.78 -9.28 27.05
CA ASP A 60 5.98 -9.83 27.68
C ASP A 60 6.35 -11.23 27.16
N SER A 61 5.53 -11.81 26.28
CA SER A 61 5.72 -13.16 25.73
C SER A 61 7.02 -13.33 24.95
N ARG A 62 7.62 -14.52 25.02
CA ARG A 62 8.80 -14.92 24.25
C ARG A 62 8.44 -15.58 22.91
N SER A 63 7.15 -15.78 22.63
CA SER A 63 6.68 -16.34 21.37
C SER A 63 5.43 -15.63 20.83
N LEU A 64 5.26 -15.66 19.51
CA LEU A 64 4.03 -15.23 18.84
C LEU A 64 3.72 -16.24 17.74
N GLN A 65 2.48 -16.73 17.75
CA GLN A 65 1.96 -17.63 16.74
C GLN A 65 0.81 -16.97 15.99
N LEU A 66 0.82 -17.09 14.67
CA LEU A 66 -0.20 -16.55 13.77
C LEU A 66 -0.66 -17.67 12.83
N TRP A 67 -1.94 -18.00 12.86
CA TRP A 67 -2.60 -18.92 11.93
C TRP A 67 -3.46 -18.12 10.96
N THR A 68 -3.32 -18.44 9.68
CA THR A 68 -3.93 -17.68 8.59
C THR A 68 -4.41 -18.58 7.45
N GLN A 69 -5.33 -18.05 6.65
CA GLN A 69 -5.51 -18.46 5.26
C GLN A 69 -4.69 -17.50 4.40
N GLN A 70 -3.57 -17.99 3.87
CA GLN A 70 -2.63 -17.22 3.04
C GLN A 70 -2.69 -17.72 1.59
N ARG A 71 -2.93 -16.78 0.68
CA ARG A 71 -2.92 -17.05 -0.77
C ARG A 71 -1.98 -16.09 -1.46
N GLN A 72 -0.80 -16.59 -1.82
CA GLN A 72 0.23 -15.84 -2.50
C GLN A 72 -0.12 -15.65 -3.97
N THR A 73 0.02 -14.43 -4.47
CA THR A 73 -0.22 -14.15 -5.88
C THR A 73 0.88 -14.79 -6.70
N TRP A 74 0.48 -15.57 -7.70
CA TRP A 74 1.38 -16.33 -8.55
C TRP A 74 1.01 -16.15 -10.01
N ALA A 75 2.01 -15.90 -10.85
CA ALA A 75 1.90 -15.88 -12.29
C ALA A 75 3.06 -16.72 -12.86
N ALA A 76 2.75 -17.70 -13.70
CA ALA A 76 3.71 -18.71 -14.17
C ALA A 76 4.91 -18.10 -14.93
N ASP A 77 4.71 -16.93 -15.53
CA ASP A 77 5.68 -16.17 -16.33
C ASP A 77 6.47 -15.13 -15.51
N LYS A 78 6.19 -14.98 -14.21
CA LYS A 78 6.87 -14.04 -13.32
C LYS A 78 7.69 -14.81 -12.28
N PRO A 79 8.87 -14.31 -11.88
CA PRO A 79 9.51 -14.82 -10.66
C PRO A 79 8.54 -14.65 -9.49
N GLU A 80 8.54 -15.62 -8.57
CA GLU A 80 7.67 -15.63 -7.41
C GLU A 80 7.80 -14.32 -6.63
N TRP A 81 6.67 -13.61 -6.44
CA TRP A 81 6.68 -12.39 -5.65
C TRP A 81 6.83 -12.74 -4.17
N PRO A 82 7.78 -12.09 -3.45
CA PRO A 82 8.04 -12.42 -2.06
C PRO A 82 6.78 -12.28 -1.20
N SER A 83 6.51 -13.27 -0.35
CA SER A 83 5.42 -13.21 0.65
C SER A 83 5.97 -13.21 2.07
N HIS A 84 6.89 -12.28 2.34
CA HIS A 84 7.55 -12.16 3.63
C HIS A 84 6.81 -11.24 4.59
N TYR A 85 6.84 -11.63 5.86
CA TYR A 85 6.52 -10.78 6.99
C TYR A 85 7.80 -10.13 7.52
N ASP A 86 7.71 -8.87 7.97
CA ASP A 86 8.80 -8.20 8.69
C ASP A 86 8.42 -8.05 10.16
N LEU A 87 9.22 -8.65 11.04
CA LEU A 87 9.07 -8.55 12.49
C LEU A 87 9.93 -7.40 13.03
N PHE A 88 9.26 -6.50 13.72
CA PHE A 88 9.86 -5.41 14.48
C PHE A 88 9.62 -5.63 15.98
N VAL A 89 10.64 -5.32 16.77
CA VAL A 89 10.56 -5.26 18.23
C VAL A 89 11.05 -3.89 18.68
N ASP A 90 10.19 -3.16 19.38
CA ASP A 90 10.46 -1.81 19.88
C ASP A 90 10.93 -0.79 18.83
N GLY A 91 10.48 -0.96 17.59
CA GLY A 91 10.78 -0.06 16.47
C GLY A 91 11.93 -0.53 15.58
N GLU A 92 12.65 -1.58 15.98
CA GLU A 92 13.78 -2.13 15.22
C GLU A 92 13.38 -3.41 14.47
N ARG A 93 13.73 -3.52 13.19
CA ARG A 93 13.47 -4.74 12.41
C ARG A 93 14.42 -5.85 12.86
N VAL A 94 13.88 -6.86 13.52
CA VAL A 94 14.66 -7.98 14.07
C VAL A 94 14.83 -9.08 13.03
N ARG A 95 13.77 -9.45 12.32
CA ARG A 95 13.77 -10.60 11.41
C ARG A 95 12.81 -10.40 10.24
N ARG A 96 13.17 -10.97 9.09
CA ARG A 96 12.27 -11.23 7.97
C ARG A 96 11.96 -12.72 7.94
N VAL A 97 10.70 -13.07 7.80
CA VAL A 97 10.21 -14.46 7.96
C VAL A 97 9.12 -14.78 6.95
N SER A 98 8.96 -16.08 6.67
CA SER A 98 7.86 -16.61 5.88
C SER A 98 7.03 -17.54 6.75
N SER A 99 5.73 -17.62 6.47
CA SER A 99 4.86 -18.65 7.05
C SER A 99 5.20 -20.03 6.48
N GLN A 100 4.90 -21.07 7.24
CA GLN A 100 4.82 -22.44 6.74
C GLN A 100 3.42 -22.69 6.17
N GLY A 101 3.32 -23.41 5.04
CA GLY A 101 2.05 -23.62 4.35
C GLY A 101 1.59 -22.40 3.55
N GLY A 102 0.31 -22.42 3.15
CA GLY A 102 -0.29 -21.45 2.24
C GLY A 102 -0.40 -21.97 0.81
N ALA A 103 -1.27 -21.30 0.04
CA ALA A 103 -1.58 -21.65 -1.33
C ALA A 103 -1.09 -20.57 -2.30
N ASN A 104 -0.97 -20.95 -3.56
CA ASN A 104 -0.78 -20.01 -4.67
C ASN A 104 -2.14 -19.62 -5.27
N ARG A 105 -2.23 -18.40 -5.80
CA ARG A 105 -3.42 -17.88 -6.47
C ARG A 105 -3.04 -17.27 -7.80
N ILE A 106 -3.62 -17.81 -8.86
CA ILE A 106 -3.61 -17.18 -10.18
C ILE A 106 -4.55 -15.97 -10.12
N PRO A 107 -4.13 -14.77 -10.60
CA PRO A 107 -5.01 -13.61 -10.69
C PRO A 107 -6.34 -13.96 -11.37
N LEU A 108 -7.46 -13.70 -10.70
CA LEU A 108 -8.82 -14.10 -11.10
C LEU A 108 -9.08 -15.59 -11.34
N GLY A 109 -8.07 -16.44 -11.21
CA GLY A 109 -8.14 -17.88 -11.44
C GLY A 109 -8.23 -18.69 -10.16
N GLU A 110 -7.74 -19.92 -10.29
CA GLU A 110 -7.78 -20.96 -9.26
C GLU A 110 -6.84 -20.66 -8.09
N VAL A 111 -7.15 -21.30 -6.97
CA VAL A 111 -6.25 -21.39 -5.81
C VAL A 111 -5.62 -22.78 -5.85
N LEU A 112 -4.30 -22.83 -5.82
CA LEU A 112 -3.50 -24.04 -5.96
C LEU A 112 -2.87 -24.38 -4.60
N GLY A 113 -3.29 -25.49 -4.00
CA GLY A 113 -2.81 -25.96 -2.70
C GLY A 113 -3.77 -25.66 -1.54
N ASP A 114 -3.34 -26.01 -0.32
CA ASP A 114 -4.03 -25.70 0.93
C ASP A 114 -3.65 -24.30 1.39
N ASP A 115 -4.63 -23.41 1.59
CA ASP A 115 -4.36 -22.02 1.97
C ASP A 115 -4.05 -21.83 3.45
N ARG A 116 -4.13 -22.89 4.27
CA ARG A 116 -3.71 -22.83 5.68
C ARG A 116 -2.21 -22.57 5.79
N ALA A 117 -1.88 -21.52 6.54
CA ALA A 117 -0.52 -21.14 6.83
C ALA A 117 -0.34 -20.80 8.30
N GLN A 118 0.85 -21.10 8.84
CA GLN A 118 1.24 -20.79 10.20
C GLN A 118 2.57 -20.05 10.22
N LEU A 119 2.62 -18.94 10.95
CA LEU A 119 3.85 -18.24 11.28
C LEU A 119 4.14 -18.43 12.77
N ALA A 120 5.29 -19.02 13.07
CA ALA A 120 5.79 -19.26 14.42
C ALA A 120 7.01 -18.38 14.69
N LEU A 121 6.86 -17.40 15.58
CA LEU A 121 7.95 -16.53 16.03
C LEU A 121 8.38 -16.98 17.43
N ALA A 122 9.60 -17.46 17.54
CA ALA A 122 10.22 -17.87 18.79
C ALA A 122 11.40 -16.96 19.15
N ASP A 123 11.89 -17.10 20.38
CA ASP A 123 13.05 -16.35 20.90
C ASP A 123 12.86 -14.84 20.81
N LEU A 124 11.65 -14.34 21.13
CA LEU A 124 11.45 -12.91 21.33
C LEU A 124 12.15 -12.46 22.63
N PRO A 125 12.64 -11.22 22.70
CA PRO A 125 13.31 -10.70 23.89
C PRO A 125 12.48 -10.86 25.17
N VAL A 126 13.14 -11.07 26.29
CA VAL A 126 12.48 -11.14 27.61
C VAL A 126 11.98 -9.77 28.04
N GLY A 127 10.89 -9.74 28.82
CA GLY A 127 10.30 -8.51 29.34
C GLY A 127 9.27 -7.87 28.41
N ASP A 128 8.66 -6.78 28.90
CA ASP A 128 7.69 -5.99 28.16
C ASP A 128 8.31 -5.40 26.90
N LYS A 129 7.62 -5.53 25.78
CA LYS A 129 8.08 -5.06 24.47
C LYS A 129 6.89 -4.78 23.55
N ARG A 130 7.16 -4.00 22.52
CA ARG A 130 6.21 -3.70 21.45
C ARG A 130 6.55 -4.54 20.24
N ILE A 131 5.59 -5.33 19.78
CA ILE A 131 5.69 -6.14 18.57
C ILE A 131 4.94 -5.44 17.45
N GLU A 132 5.61 -5.30 16.31
CA GLU A 132 4.98 -4.90 15.05
C GLU A 132 5.34 -5.94 13.98
N LEU A 133 4.33 -6.50 13.32
CA LEU A 133 4.49 -7.50 12.27
C LEU A 133 3.83 -7.00 10.98
N TRP A 134 4.67 -6.60 10.02
CA TRP A 134 4.21 -6.16 8.70
C TRP A 134 3.78 -7.35 7.86
N PHE A 135 2.63 -7.24 7.20
CA PHE A 135 2.11 -8.30 6.34
C PHE A 135 2.68 -8.25 4.92
N PRO A 136 2.68 -9.40 4.20
CA PRO A 136 3.12 -9.48 2.82
C PRO A 136 2.40 -8.51 1.86
N THR A 137 3.13 -8.04 0.84
CA THR A 137 2.60 -7.13 -0.20
C THR A 137 2.02 -7.84 -1.43
N ALA A 138 2.18 -9.17 -1.50
CA ALA A 138 1.80 -9.99 -2.66
C ALA A 138 0.91 -11.20 -2.31
N ALA A 139 0.38 -11.30 -1.08
CA ALA A 139 -0.51 -12.38 -0.67
C ALA A 139 -1.79 -11.85 0.00
N THR A 140 -2.93 -12.50 -0.19
CA THR A 140 -4.10 -12.22 0.68
C THR A 140 -3.98 -12.99 1.98
N ILE A 141 -4.26 -12.34 3.11
CA ILE A 141 -4.18 -12.94 4.45
C ILE A 141 -5.55 -12.83 5.13
N ALA A 142 -6.12 -13.95 5.57
CA ALA A 142 -7.22 -13.96 6.54
C ALA A 142 -6.72 -14.57 7.85
N ILE A 143 -6.93 -13.89 8.97
CA ILE A 143 -6.39 -14.26 10.28
C ILE A 143 -7.40 -15.17 10.99
N GLU A 144 -6.96 -16.38 11.34
CA GLU A 144 -7.75 -17.34 12.11
C GLU A 144 -7.46 -17.25 13.60
N ARG A 145 -6.18 -17.07 13.97
CA ARG A 145 -5.77 -17.00 15.36
C ARG A 145 -4.44 -16.27 15.52
N ILE A 146 -4.35 -15.47 16.58
CA ILE A 146 -3.09 -14.92 17.11
C ILE A 146 -2.95 -15.43 18.54
N ALA A 147 -1.78 -15.95 18.89
CA ALA A 147 -1.53 -16.43 20.25
C ALA A 147 -0.11 -16.16 20.73
N VAL A 148 0.01 -15.94 22.03
CA VAL A 148 1.26 -15.73 22.77
C VAL A 148 1.37 -16.78 23.88
N ASP A 149 2.48 -16.80 24.62
CA ASP A 149 2.69 -17.72 25.75
C ASP A 149 1.55 -17.62 26.78
N ASP A 150 1.27 -18.71 27.48
CA ASP A 150 0.25 -18.74 28.52
C ASP A 150 0.58 -17.79 29.67
N GLY A 151 -0.41 -16.98 30.06
CA GLY A 151 -0.25 -15.96 31.11
C GLY A 151 0.44 -14.68 30.67
N ALA A 152 0.96 -14.59 29.44
CA ALA A 152 1.57 -13.36 28.93
C ALA A 152 0.54 -12.25 28.68
N VAL A 153 0.99 -11.00 28.79
CA VAL A 153 0.22 -9.80 28.47
C VAL A 153 -0.03 -9.73 26.96
N ILE A 154 -1.23 -9.33 26.55
CA ILE A 154 -1.53 -9.02 25.15
C ILE A 154 -2.45 -7.81 25.06
N GLU A 155 -1.88 -6.68 24.67
CA GLU A 155 -2.59 -5.41 24.58
C GLU A 155 -2.40 -4.77 23.20
N PRO A 156 -3.42 -4.10 22.65
CA PRO A 156 -3.26 -3.37 21.41
C PRO A 156 -2.26 -2.22 21.60
N TRP A 157 -1.47 -1.94 20.56
CA TRP A 157 -0.55 -0.80 20.53
C TRP A 157 -0.84 0.09 19.31
N PRO A 158 -1.86 0.98 19.40
CA PRO A 158 -2.21 1.88 18.30
C PRO A 158 -1.06 2.80 17.89
N ASP A 159 -0.97 3.10 16.60
CA ASP A 159 0.01 4.05 16.08
C ASP A 159 -0.55 5.48 16.13
N ALA A 160 0.05 6.32 16.98
CA ALA A 160 -0.35 7.72 17.16
C ALA A 160 0.27 8.67 16.13
N ARG A 161 1.21 8.21 15.29
CA ARG A 161 1.90 9.06 14.32
C ARG A 161 0.95 9.64 13.27
N PRO A 162 1.32 10.76 12.62
CA PRO A 162 0.55 11.32 11.53
C PRO A 162 0.32 10.29 10.41
N ARG A 163 -0.93 10.16 9.94
CA ARG A 163 -1.29 9.19 8.90
C ARG A 163 -1.08 9.78 7.52
N LEU A 164 -0.20 9.17 6.73
CA LEU A 164 -0.10 9.44 5.30
C LEU A 164 -0.89 8.42 4.50
N VAL A 165 -1.76 8.89 3.62
CA VAL A 165 -2.60 8.04 2.77
C VAL A 165 -2.05 8.03 1.36
N PHE A 166 -1.69 6.86 0.87
CA PHE A 166 -1.22 6.66 -0.50
C PHE A 166 -2.28 5.94 -1.32
N HIS A 167 -2.56 6.40 -2.53
CA HIS A 167 -3.34 5.63 -3.50
C HIS A 167 -2.58 5.59 -4.82
N GLY A 168 -2.69 4.47 -5.52
CA GLY A 168 -2.01 4.29 -6.79
C GLY A 168 -2.14 2.88 -7.32
N SER A 169 -1.24 2.54 -8.22
CA SER A 169 -1.25 1.32 -9.01
C SER A 169 -0.54 0.15 -8.30
N SER A 170 -0.09 -0.83 -9.09
CA SER A 170 0.81 -1.91 -8.66
C SER A 170 2.13 -1.38 -8.13
N ASN A 171 2.59 -0.23 -8.63
CA ASN A 171 3.78 0.45 -8.13
C ASN A 171 3.59 0.93 -6.69
N THR A 172 2.38 1.35 -6.30
CA THR A 172 2.07 1.74 -4.92
C THR A 172 1.79 0.53 -4.03
N GLN A 173 1.21 -0.55 -4.57
CA GLN A 173 1.03 -1.81 -3.83
C GLN A 173 2.36 -2.51 -3.52
N CYS A 174 3.35 -2.44 -4.42
CA CYS A 174 4.70 -2.98 -4.29
C CYS A 174 4.78 -4.52 -4.14
N ALA A 175 4.20 -5.29 -5.06
CA ALA A 175 4.24 -6.76 -5.00
C ALA A 175 5.68 -7.34 -5.01
N SER A 176 6.62 -6.67 -5.68
CA SER A 176 8.04 -7.04 -5.75
C SER A 176 8.91 -6.41 -4.65
N ALA A 177 8.32 -5.77 -3.63
CA ALA A 177 9.07 -5.36 -2.43
C ALA A 177 9.62 -6.59 -1.70
N ALA A 178 10.78 -6.45 -1.05
CA ALA A 178 11.39 -7.57 -0.34
C ALA A 178 10.67 -7.92 0.98
N GLY A 179 9.76 -7.07 1.47
CA GLY A 179 8.90 -7.33 2.62
C GLY A 179 7.86 -6.22 2.82
N GLY A 180 6.91 -6.43 3.73
CA GLY A 180 5.82 -5.49 4.00
C GLY A 180 6.28 -4.07 4.38
N SER A 181 7.41 -3.97 5.07
CA SER A 181 8.01 -2.68 5.48
C SER A 181 8.84 -2.00 4.38
N GLU A 182 8.99 -2.63 3.21
CA GLU A 182 9.88 -2.15 2.13
C GLU A 182 9.14 -1.78 0.84
N SER A 183 7.82 -1.62 0.91
CA SER A 183 7.08 -0.86 -0.10
C SER A 183 7.59 0.59 -0.12
N TRP A 184 7.63 1.25 -1.28
CA TRP A 184 8.12 2.63 -1.34
C TRP A 184 7.33 3.61 -0.44
N PRO A 185 6.00 3.47 -0.24
CA PRO A 185 5.28 4.29 0.74
C PRO A 185 5.71 3.99 2.18
N ALA A 186 5.98 2.73 2.52
CA ALA A 186 6.43 2.34 3.86
C ALA A 186 7.83 2.90 4.15
N VAL A 187 8.75 2.83 3.18
CA VAL A 187 10.09 3.43 3.29
C VAL A 187 9.98 4.94 3.51
N ALA A 188 9.18 5.63 2.71
CA ALA A 188 8.98 7.08 2.85
C ALA A 188 8.38 7.47 4.21
N CYS A 189 7.35 6.74 4.67
CA CYS A 189 6.71 6.99 5.96
C CYS A 189 7.67 6.70 7.13
N ALA A 190 8.44 5.62 7.07
CA ALA A 190 9.40 5.28 8.12
C ALA A 190 10.48 6.37 8.28
N MET A 191 11.01 6.91 7.18
CA MET A 191 11.98 8.01 7.22
C MET A 191 11.38 9.33 7.77
N ALA A 192 10.07 9.51 7.64
CA ALA A 192 9.34 10.69 8.07
C ALA A 192 8.70 10.56 9.47
N ASP A 193 8.96 9.45 10.18
CA ASP A 193 8.24 9.05 11.39
C ASP A 193 6.70 9.19 11.30
N ALA A 194 6.15 8.71 10.18
CA ALA A 194 4.72 8.72 9.90
C ALA A 194 4.15 7.30 9.84
N ARG A 195 2.84 7.16 10.03
CA ARG A 195 2.14 5.89 9.78
C ARG A 195 1.51 5.85 8.40
N LEU A 196 1.54 4.67 7.78
CA LEU A 196 1.06 4.45 6.42
C LEU A 196 -0.38 3.93 6.40
N LEU A 197 -1.21 4.50 5.53
CA LEU A 197 -2.36 3.81 4.95
C LEU A 197 -2.10 3.66 3.44
N ASN A 198 -1.82 2.44 2.99
CA ASN A 198 -1.56 2.17 1.58
C ASN A 198 -2.85 1.68 0.90
N LEU A 199 -3.42 2.49 0.01
CA LEU A 199 -4.56 2.16 -0.83
C LEU A 199 -4.15 1.92 -2.28
N GLY A 200 -2.89 1.55 -2.54
CA GLY A 200 -2.40 1.14 -3.86
C GLY A 200 -3.05 -0.16 -4.31
N TRP A 201 -3.87 -0.14 -5.35
CA TRP A 201 -4.60 -1.30 -5.85
C TRP A 201 -4.04 -1.67 -7.22
N ALA A 202 -3.25 -2.74 -7.25
CA ALA A 202 -2.59 -3.19 -8.47
C ALA A 202 -3.58 -3.39 -9.61
N GLY A 203 -3.35 -2.73 -10.75
CA GLY A 203 -4.23 -2.80 -11.94
C GLY A 203 -5.58 -2.07 -11.79
N SER A 204 -5.87 -1.46 -10.64
CA SER A 204 -7.18 -0.86 -10.33
C SER A 204 -7.12 0.65 -10.06
N CYS A 205 -5.98 1.31 -10.29
CA CYS A 205 -5.88 2.76 -10.18
C CYS A 205 -6.41 3.46 -11.45
N LEU A 206 -7.73 3.44 -11.61
CA LEU A 206 -8.44 3.93 -12.80
C LEU A 206 -9.08 5.31 -12.58
N LEU A 207 -8.55 6.09 -11.64
CA LEU A 207 -9.06 7.42 -11.26
C LEU A 207 -10.57 7.43 -10.93
N SER A 208 -11.07 6.33 -10.37
CA SER A 208 -12.50 6.15 -10.13
C SER A 208 -13.03 7.07 -9.02
N ALA A 209 -14.28 7.53 -9.17
CA ALA A 209 -14.99 8.26 -8.13
C ALA A 209 -15.12 7.43 -6.83
N SER A 210 -15.23 6.09 -6.93
CA SER A 210 -15.25 5.21 -5.76
C SER A 210 -13.95 5.29 -4.96
N ALA A 211 -12.79 5.27 -5.62
CA ALA A 211 -11.48 5.47 -4.97
C ALA A 211 -11.38 6.88 -4.34
N ALA A 212 -11.83 7.91 -5.07
CA ALA A 212 -11.82 9.28 -4.59
C ALA A 212 -12.69 9.48 -3.33
N ARG A 213 -13.88 8.85 -3.27
CA ARG A 213 -14.74 8.87 -2.08
C ARG A 213 -14.08 8.21 -0.87
N MET A 214 -13.37 7.11 -1.07
CA MET A 214 -12.60 6.47 0.01
C MET A 214 -11.50 7.40 0.51
N LEU A 215 -10.72 7.98 -0.40
CA LEU A 215 -9.67 8.97 -0.05
C LEU A 215 -10.23 10.21 0.66
N ARG A 216 -11.44 10.64 0.31
CA ARG A 216 -12.15 11.75 0.95
C ARG A 216 -12.54 11.45 2.40
N ASP A 217 -12.91 10.21 2.68
CA ASP A 217 -13.50 9.83 3.97
C ASP A 217 -12.44 9.30 4.96
N GLU A 218 -11.23 8.96 4.50
CA GLU A 218 -10.12 8.53 5.34
C GLU A 218 -9.36 9.70 5.97
N PRO A 219 -9.15 9.72 7.30
CA PRO A 219 -8.29 10.71 7.95
C PRO A 219 -6.88 10.69 7.36
N ALA A 220 -6.36 11.87 6.99
CA ALA A 220 -5.05 11.99 6.36
C ALA A 220 -4.36 13.28 6.78
N ALA A 221 -3.12 13.16 7.25
CA ALA A 221 -2.23 14.30 7.45
C ALA A 221 -1.65 14.79 6.12
N ALA A 222 -1.34 13.86 5.20
CA ALA A 222 -1.15 14.17 3.77
C ALA A 222 -1.65 13.02 2.90
N ILE A 223 -1.95 13.33 1.64
CA ILE A 223 -2.45 12.39 0.63
C ILE A 223 -1.48 12.35 -0.55
N VAL A 224 -1.15 11.15 -1.02
CA VAL A 224 -0.26 10.94 -2.16
C VAL A 224 -0.96 10.06 -3.20
N LEU A 225 -1.09 10.58 -4.42
CA LEU A 225 -1.78 9.93 -5.52
C LEU A 225 -0.78 9.62 -6.64
N GLU A 226 -0.39 8.35 -6.79
CA GLU A 226 0.39 7.87 -7.93
C GLU A 226 -0.56 7.43 -9.04
N LEU A 227 -0.67 8.24 -10.09
CA LEU A 227 -1.73 8.13 -11.10
C LEU A 227 -1.18 7.87 -12.49
N GLY A 228 -1.90 7.06 -13.27
CA GLY A 228 -1.75 6.97 -14.73
C GLY A 228 -1.36 5.60 -15.27
N VAL A 229 -0.44 4.86 -14.67
CA VAL A 229 0.08 3.62 -15.31
C VAL A 229 -0.99 2.55 -15.59
N ASN A 230 -2.05 2.45 -14.77
CA ASN A 230 -3.16 1.52 -15.05
C ASN A 230 -4.15 2.02 -16.11
N VAL A 231 -4.08 3.30 -16.48
CA VAL A 231 -4.82 3.86 -17.62
C VAL A 231 -4.14 3.53 -18.94
N TRP A 232 -2.80 3.41 -18.94
CA TRP A 232 -2.03 3.04 -20.12
C TRP A 232 -2.42 1.64 -20.63
N SER A 233 -2.43 0.64 -19.74
CA SER A 233 -2.78 -0.75 -20.08
C SER A 233 -4.15 -0.83 -20.74
N GLU A 234 -4.27 -1.53 -21.86
CA GLU A 234 -5.53 -1.75 -22.58
C GLU A 234 -6.24 -0.45 -23.02
N GLY A 235 -5.56 0.70 -22.98
CA GLY A 235 -6.09 2.00 -23.41
C GLY A 235 -7.36 2.46 -22.68
N MET A 236 -7.48 2.15 -21.38
CA MET A 236 -8.70 2.27 -20.55
C MET A 236 -9.34 3.67 -20.54
N LEU A 237 -8.56 4.74 -20.38
CA LEU A 237 -9.06 6.13 -20.50
C LEU A 237 -8.34 6.85 -21.64
N LYS A 238 -9.07 7.75 -22.31
CA LYS A 238 -8.54 8.66 -23.32
C LYS A 238 -8.32 10.03 -22.70
N GLU A 239 -7.58 10.90 -23.39
CA GLU A 239 -7.16 12.22 -22.87
C GLU A 239 -8.27 12.99 -22.13
N ARG A 240 -9.43 13.15 -22.77
CA ARG A 240 -10.56 13.88 -22.21
C ARG A 240 -11.08 13.25 -20.92
N THR A 241 -11.26 11.93 -20.89
CA THR A 241 -11.79 11.24 -19.70
C THR A 241 -10.74 11.10 -18.60
N PHE A 242 -9.46 10.99 -18.95
CA PHE A 242 -8.35 11.02 -18.00
C PHE A 242 -8.26 12.37 -17.29
N ARG A 243 -8.28 13.47 -18.04
CA ARG A 243 -8.24 14.83 -17.48
C ARG A 243 -9.46 15.11 -16.60
N ASP A 244 -10.65 14.73 -17.05
CA ASP A 244 -11.89 14.88 -16.28
C ASP A 244 -11.84 14.06 -14.98
N SER A 245 -11.48 12.78 -15.04
CA SER A 245 -11.42 11.88 -13.87
C SER A 245 -10.38 12.34 -12.85
N ALA A 246 -9.21 12.83 -13.29
CA ALA A 246 -8.20 13.38 -12.39
C ALA A 246 -8.71 14.63 -11.66
N ASN A 247 -9.35 15.56 -12.37
CA ASN A 247 -9.95 16.74 -11.75
C ASN A 247 -11.08 16.36 -10.77
N ALA A 248 -11.95 15.44 -11.16
CA ALA A 248 -13.04 14.96 -10.33
C ALA A 248 -12.53 14.28 -9.05
N MET A 249 -11.46 13.47 -9.15
CA MET A 249 -10.83 12.85 -7.99
C MET A 249 -10.29 13.90 -7.00
N ILE A 250 -9.54 14.90 -7.49
CA ILE A 250 -9.02 15.99 -6.66
C ILE A 250 -10.18 16.74 -5.98
N ALA A 251 -11.20 17.12 -6.75
CA ALA A 251 -12.36 17.85 -6.24
C ALA A 251 -13.11 17.08 -5.15
N LEU A 252 -13.37 15.79 -5.36
CA LEU A 252 -14.03 14.92 -4.39
C LEU A 252 -13.23 14.81 -3.08
N ILE A 253 -11.91 14.65 -3.16
CA ILE A 253 -11.06 14.59 -1.97
C ILE A 253 -11.08 15.93 -1.23
N ARG A 254 -11.04 17.06 -1.97
CA ARG A 254 -11.09 18.42 -1.40
C ARG A 254 -12.40 18.75 -0.69
N GLU A 255 -13.49 18.01 -0.91
CA GLU A 255 -14.74 18.18 -0.15
C GLU A 255 -14.52 18.06 1.37
N ARG A 256 -13.63 17.16 1.80
CA ARG A 256 -13.30 16.95 3.23
C ARG A 256 -11.85 17.30 3.59
N HIS A 257 -10.94 17.26 2.62
CA HIS A 257 -9.53 17.58 2.81
C HIS A 257 -9.17 18.95 2.22
N ARG A 258 -9.90 20.00 2.61
CA ARG A 258 -9.82 21.34 1.99
C ARG A 258 -8.41 21.94 1.92
N ARG A 259 -7.55 21.61 2.89
CA ARG A 259 -6.17 22.15 3.00
C ARG A 259 -5.11 21.10 3.30
N THR A 260 -5.50 19.82 3.38
CA THR A 260 -4.54 18.72 3.62
C THR A 260 -3.52 18.70 2.47
N PRO A 261 -2.20 18.71 2.73
CA PRO A 261 -1.20 18.56 1.68
C PRO A 261 -1.48 17.34 0.79
N MET A 262 -1.48 17.55 -0.52
CA MET A 262 -1.73 16.49 -1.50
C MET A 262 -0.65 16.51 -2.58
N ALA A 263 -0.06 15.35 -2.87
CA ALA A 263 0.90 15.19 -3.95
C ALA A 263 0.33 14.30 -5.06
N ILE A 264 0.36 14.78 -6.30
CA ILE A 264 0.11 13.99 -7.51
C ILE A 264 1.46 13.54 -8.05
N VAL A 265 1.73 12.24 -7.93
CA VAL A 265 2.90 11.58 -8.51
C VAL A 265 2.50 11.04 -9.88
N SER A 266 3.14 11.54 -10.93
CA SER A 266 2.90 11.07 -12.29
C SER A 266 3.58 9.70 -12.53
N PRO A 267 3.29 9.00 -13.65
CA PRO A 267 3.85 7.67 -13.88
C PRO A 267 5.38 7.64 -13.76
N PHE A 268 5.91 6.59 -13.12
CA PHE A 268 7.34 6.26 -13.20
C PHE A 268 7.73 5.87 -14.63
N LEU A 269 9.01 5.58 -14.87
CA LEU A 269 9.46 5.04 -16.15
C LEU A 269 8.61 3.83 -16.54
N LEU A 270 8.07 3.85 -17.76
CA LEU A 270 7.33 2.75 -18.37
C LEU A 270 8.01 2.41 -19.70
N GLN A 271 8.93 1.44 -19.71
CA GLN A 271 9.90 1.29 -20.80
C GLN A 271 9.26 1.09 -22.19
N ALA A 272 8.14 0.36 -22.26
CA ALA A 272 7.41 0.11 -23.50
C ALA A 272 6.32 1.16 -23.80
N GLY A 273 6.04 2.08 -22.88
CA GLY A 273 4.87 2.97 -22.93
C GLY A 273 5.19 4.45 -22.79
N GLU A 274 6.46 4.86 -22.87
CA GLU A 274 6.87 6.26 -22.75
C GLU A 274 6.21 7.15 -23.80
N ASP A 275 6.31 6.77 -25.08
CA ASP A 275 5.87 7.61 -26.21
C ASP A 275 4.68 7.02 -27.00
N ALA A 276 4.25 5.82 -26.65
CA ALA A 276 3.09 5.17 -27.26
C ALA A 276 2.13 4.66 -26.19
N GLY A 277 0.86 4.99 -26.34
CA GLY A 277 -0.20 4.37 -25.56
C GLY A 277 -0.55 2.99 -26.11
N ASP A 278 -0.81 2.04 -25.22
CA ASP A 278 -1.37 0.75 -25.62
C ASP A 278 -2.80 0.91 -26.16
N GLN A 279 -3.16 0.19 -27.21
CA GLN A 279 -4.48 0.24 -27.87
C GLN A 279 -5.02 1.67 -28.12
N GLN A 280 -4.17 2.56 -28.67
CA GLN A 280 -4.49 3.99 -28.88
C GLN A 280 -4.82 4.74 -27.58
N GLY A 281 -4.29 4.28 -26.45
CA GLY A 281 -4.36 4.93 -25.14
C GLY A 281 -3.42 6.13 -25.02
N LEU A 282 -3.30 6.65 -23.81
CA LEU A 282 -2.33 7.70 -23.50
C LEU A 282 -0.95 7.07 -23.24
N SER A 283 0.11 7.69 -23.77
CA SER A 283 1.48 7.36 -23.37
C SER A 283 1.79 7.87 -21.96
N ALA A 284 2.83 7.32 -21.33
CA ALA A 284 3.29 7.79 -20.02
C ALA A 284 3.72 9.26 -20.08
N SER A 285 4.45 9.69 -21.13
CA SER A 285 4.87 11.08 -21.32
C SER A 285 3.67 12.04 -21.39
N HIS A 286 2.63 11.68 -22.12
CA HIS A 286 1.41 12.48 -22.24
C HIS A 286 0.64 12.53 -20.90
N MET A 287 0.51 11.41 -20.19
CA MET A 287 -0.09 11.42 -18.85
C MET A 287 0.67 12.33 -17.86
N ARG A 288 2.01 12.33 -17.90
CA ARG A 288 2.83 13.23 -17.06
C ARG A 288 2.54 14.69 -17.37
N GLN A 289 2.39 15.04 -18.65
CA GLN A 289 2.03 16.40 -19.08
C GLN A 289 0.65 16.81 -18.55
N ILE A 290 -0.38 15.98 -18.77
CA ILE A 290 -1.75 16.29 -18.34
C ILE A 290 -1.81 16.50 -16.82
N LEU A 291 -1.21 15.60 -16.04
CA LEU A 291 -1.20 15.71 -14.58
C LEU A 291 -0.46 16.98 -14.09
N ARG A 292 0.62 17.38 -14.77
CA ARG A 292 1.35 18.62 -14.47
C ARG A 292 0.49 19.85 -14.72
N GLU A 293 -0.18 19.90 -15.86
CA GLU A 293 -1.09 20.99 -16.23
C GLU A 293 -2.27 21.11 -15.26
N ILE A 294 -2.87 19.97 -14.89
CA ILE A 294 -3.96 19.92 -13.90
C ILE A 294 -3.50 20.55 -12.59
N VAL A 295 -2.37 20.10 -12.04
CA VAL A 295 -1.88 20.64 -10.77
C VAL A 295 -1.55 22.12 -10.88
N SER A 296 -0.89 22.57 -11.96
CA SER A 296 -0.63 24.00 -12.19
C SER A 296 -1.92 24.81 -12.15
N THR A 297 -2.94 24.35 -12.88
CA THR A 297 -4.24 25.03 -12.97
C THR A 297 -4.91 25.12 -11.59
N HIS A 298 -4.95 24.03 -10.81
CA HIS A 298 -5.51 24.06 -9.45
C HIS A 298 -4.78 25.03 -8.54
N ARG A 299 -3.44 25.09 -8.63
CA ARG A 299 -2.62 26.02 -7.83
C ARG A 299 -2.86 27.48 -8.21
N GLU A 300 -2.93 27.77 -9.52
CA GLU A 300 -3.28 29.11 -10.04
C GLU A 300 -4.66 29.57 -9.55
N HIS A 301 -5.58 28.63 -9.33
CA HIS A 301 -6.92 28.89 -8.79
C HIS A 301 -7.02 28.70 -7.25
N GLY A 302 -5.89 28.68 -6.54
CA GLY A 302 -5.84 28.85 -5.08
C GLY A 302 -5.56 27.59 -4.26
N ASP A 303 -5.41 26.40 -4.86
CA ASP A 303 -5.03 25.19 -4.12
C ASP A 303 -3.50 25.11 -3.90
N ALA A 304 -2.99 25.95 -3.01
CA ALA A 304 -1.55 26.01 -2.70
C ALA A 304 -0.99 24.72 -2.07
N ALA A 305 -1.86 23.85 -1.53
CA ALA A 305 -1.51 22.59 -0.87
C ALA A 305 -1.49 21.39 -1.84
N LEU A 306 -1.74 21.60 -3.12
CA LEU A 306 -1.59 20.58 -4.16
C LEU A 306 -0.21 20.69 -4.81
N HIS A 307 0.49 19.56 -4.92
CA HIS A 307 1.86 19.48 -5.41
C HIS A 307 1.97 18.46 -6.54
N TYR A 308 2.74 18.79 -7.57
CA TYR A 308 3.08 17.85 -8.64
C TYR A 308 4.47 17.27 -8.39
N VAL A 309 4.59 15.96 -8.58
CA VAL A 309 5.86 15.23 -8.50
C VAL A 309 6.06 14.49 -9.81
N ASP A 310 7.16 14.79 -10.49
CA ASP A 310 7.53 14.06 -11.70
C ASP A 310 7.95 12.64 -11.33
N GLY A 311 7.20 11.63 -11.80
CA GLY A 311 7.52 10.23 -11.56
C GLY A 311 8.92 9.84 -12.04
N LEU A 312 9.45 10.47 -13.10
CA LEU A 312 10.80 10.21 -13.59
C LEU A 312 11.90 10.73 -12.64
N ALA A 313 11.59 11.73 -11.81
CA ALA A 313 12.52 12.19 -10.77
C ALA A 313 12.63 11.18 -9.61
N LEU A 314 11.59 10.37 -9.40
CA LEU A 314 11.60 9.30 -8.41
C LEU A 314 12.18 8.00 -8.98
N PHE A 315 11.79 7.64 -10.21
CA PHE A 315 12.25 6.43 -10.90
C PHE A 315 12.21 6.63 -12.42
N GLY A 316 13.38 6.90 -13.00
CA GLY A 316 13.54 7.30 -14.40
C GLY A 316 14.47 6.37 -15.18
N HIS A 317 14.90 6.81 -16.37
CA HIS A 317 15.76 6.01 -17.27
C HIS A 317 17.05 5.49 -16.61
N ALA A 318 17.65 6.26 -15.70
CA ALA A 318 18.84 5.85 -14.96
C ALA A 318 18.60 4.64 -14.02
N ASP A 319 17.34 4.36 -13.70
CA ASP A 319 16.91 3.26 -12.82
C ASP A 319 16.34 2.07 -13.60
N ALA A 320 16.34 2.10 -14.94
CA ALA A 320 15.70 1.08 -15.79
C ALA A 320 16.15 -0.36 -15.49
N ALA A 321 17.42 -0.55 -15.09
CA ALA A 321 17.95 -1.86 -14.69
C ALA A 321 17.29 -2.44 -13.42
N LEU A 322 16.62 -1.61 -12.62
CA LEU A 322 15.87 -2.02 -11.44
C LEU A 322 14.41 -2.36 -11.74
N GLN A 323 14.04 -2.51 -13.02
CA GLN A 323 12.67 -2.76 -13.48
C GLN A 323 12.63 -3.97 -14.41
N PRO A 324 12.67 -5.21 -13.86
CA PRO A 324 12.95 -6.43 -14.62
C PRO A 324 11.91 -6.77 -15.70
N ASP A 325 10.66 -6.32 -15.53
CA ASP A 325 9.59 -6.54 -16.52
C ASP A 325 9.24 -5.27 -17.31
N GLY A 326 10.06 -4.22 -17.21
CA GLY A 326 9.83 -2.95 -17.89
C GLY A 326 8.66 -2.12 -17.36
N VAL A 327 7.99 -2.56 -16.27
CA VAL A 327 6.85 -1.87 -15.63
C VAL A 327 7.05 -1.70 -14.12
N HIS A 328 7.41 -2.75 -13.40
CA HIS A 328 7.48 -2.77 -11.94
C HIS A 328 8.92 -2.69 -11.44
N PRO A 329 9.24 -1.75 -10.51
CA PRO A 329 10.50 -1.76 -9.80
C PRO A 329 10.70 -3.06 -9.01
N ASN A 330 11.94 -3.53 -8.90
CA ASN A 330 12.34 -4.56 -7.95
C ASN A 330 12.48 -3.96 -6.53
N ALA A 331 12.83 -4.78 -5.55
CA ALA A 331 12.98 -4.35 -4.16
C ALA A 331 13.94 -3.15 -3.98
N ALA A 332 15.06 -3.11 -4.70
CA ALA A 332 16.00 -1.99 -4.64
C ALA A 332 15.41 -0.73 -5.30
N GLY A 333 14.66 -0.89 -6.38
CA GLY A 333 13.93 0.19 -7.04
C GLY A 333 12.87 0.83 -6.13
N TYR A 334 12.06 0.03 -5.43
CA TYR A 334 11.08 0.55 -4.48
C TYR A 334 11.71 1.29 -3.30
N ARG A 335 12.82 0.77 -2.76
CA ARG A 335 13.55 1.49 -1.70
C ARG A 335 14.01 2.86 -2.20
N ARG A 336 14.61 2.92 -3.40
CA ARG A 336 15.08 4.15 -4.01
C ARG A 336 13.95 5.16 -4.26
N ILE A 337 12.77 4.70 -4.70
CA ILE A 337 11.58 5.55 -4.85
C ILE A 337 11.20 6.15 -3.50
N GLY A 338 11.13 5.34 -2.44
CA GLY A 338 10.76 5.79 -1.10
C GLY A 338 11.73 6.85 -0.54
N GLU A 339 13.03 6.60 -0.67
CA GLU A 339 14.09 7.53 -0.25
C GLU A 339 14.01 8.87 -1.00
N ARG A 340 13.84 8.83 -2.33
CA ARG A 340 13.72 10.04 -3.16
C ARG A 340 12.42 10.79 -2.89
N PHE A 341 11.31 10.07 -2.68
CA PHE A 341 10.04 10.69 -2.32
C PHE A 341 10.14 11.41 -0.98
N HIS A 342 10.73 10.77 0.03
CA HIS A 342 11.00 11.40 1.32
C HIS A 342 11.84 12.67 1.14
N ALA A 343 12.98 12.60 0.44
CA ALA A 343 13.87 13.73 0.24
C ALA A 343 13.21 14.92 -0.50
N ALA A 344 12.27 14.62 -1.39
CA ALA A 344 11.58 15.62 -2.20
C ALA A 344 10.36 16.24 -1.49
N LEU A 345 9.61 15.46 -0.71
CA LEU A 345 8.29 15.88 -0.19
C LEU A 345 8.18 15.89 1.34
N LEU A 346 8.88 15.02 2.06
CA LEU A 346 8.65 14.81 3.51
C LEU A 346 9.81 15.28 4.40
N ALA A 347 11.02 15.40 3.87
CA ALA A 347 12.18 15.91 4.61
C ALA A 347 11.93 17.35 5.12
N PRO A 348 12.60 17.80 6.20
CA PRO A 348 12.39 19.14 6.75
C PRO A 348 12.44 20.25 5.68
N GLY A 349 11.44 21.15 5.70
CA GLY A 349 11.31 22.24 4.72
C GLY A 349 10.76 21.83 3.35
N ARG A 350 10.32 20.58 3.18
CA ARG A 350 9.63 20.11 1.97
C ARG A 350 8.11 20.24 2.07
N PRO A 351 7.38 20.21 0.94
CA PRO A 351 5.97 20.59 0.91
C PRO A 351 5.01 19.81 1.83
N LEU A 352 5.32 18.57 2.17
CA LEU A 352 4.50 17.73 3.05
C LEU A 352 5.15 17.54 4.44
N ALA A 353 6.27 18.19 4.72
CA ALA A 353 7.01 18.01 5.98
C ALA A 353 6.20 18.42 7.20
N ASP A 354 5.44 19.52 7.12
CA ASP A 354 4.64 19.99 8.25
C ASP A 354 3.53 19.00 8.63
N ALA A 355 3.05 18.19 7.68
CA ALA A 355 2.02 17.19 7.94
C ALA A 355 2.52 16.03 8.83
N VAL A 356 3.82 15.80 8.91
CA VAL A 356 4.41 14.68 9.66
C VAL A 356 5.14 15.11 10.93
N ASN A 357 5.29 16.41 11.18
CA ASN A 357 6.01 16.97 12.34
C ASN A 357 5.08 17.61 13.40
N CYS A 358 3.76 17.37 13.33
CA CYS A 358 2.77 17.92 14.25
C CYS A 358 2.57 17.09 15.52
#